data_AF-A0A0M2U5M0-F1
#
_entry.id   AF-A0A0M2U5M0-F1
#
_cell.length_a   1.000
_cell.length_b   1.000
_cell.length_c   1.000
_cell.angle_alpha   90.00
_cell.angle_beta   90.00
_cell.angle_gamma   90.00
#
_symmetry.space_group_name_H-M   'P 1'
#
loop_
_entity.id
_entity.type
_entity.pdbx_description
1 polymer ?
#
loop_
_entity_poly.entity_id
_entity_poly.type
_entity_poly.pdbx_seq_one_letter_code
_entity_poly.pdbx_strand_id
1 'polypeptide(L)'
;MRIKLARENALNKDVYFLLKNNPGLFKDMSEIDGKAVEPVWKSDRRWVDTSRFFFANGMPADLVEKIAERGVKTRDMVRPYPSITTVADGQEIALGDKTYKALYTPGHTDGHMCLYNQEESILLSGDLPNITSKRKEFLRRFMGKRCFTAVPAIEPEEGVGNGVNKKVVSR
;
A
#
# COMPACT_ATOMS: atom_id res chain seq x y z
N MET A 1 -1.12 -21.64 -13.32
CA MET A 1 -1.84 -20.45 -12.82
C MET A 1 -0.88 -19.27 -12.91
N ARG A 2 -1.21 -18.22 -13.67
CA ARG A 2 -0.41 -16.99 -13.82
C ARG A 2 -1.06 -15.92 -12.94
N ILE A 3 -0.25 -15.14 -12.23
CA ILE A 3 -0.76 -14.17 -11.25
C ILE A 3 -0.45 -12.76 -11.70
N LYS A 4 -1.49 -11.92 -11.67
CA LYS A 4 -1.44 -10.51 -12.03
C LYS A 4 -1.09 -9.70 -10.78
N LEU A 5 0.02 -8.94 -10.83
CA LEU A 5 0.39 -7.99 -9.78
C LEU A 5 -0.22 -6.64 -10.13
N ALA A 6 -1.16 -6.16 -9.32
CA ALA A 6 -1.75 -4.83 -9.53
C ALA A 6 -0.93 -3.80 -8.74
N ARG A 7 -0.32 -2.84 -9.44
CA ARG A 7 0.39 -1.68 -8.85
C ARG A 7 -0.44 -0.43 -9.04
N GLU A 8 -0.26 0.61 -8.22
CA GLU A 8 -1.04 1.86 -8.30
C GLU A 8 -1.23 2.42 -9.73
N ASN A 9 -0.19 2.39 -10.57
CA ASN A 9 -0.26 2.87 -11.98
C ASN A 9 -0.75 1.83 -13.00
N ALA A 10 -1.02 0.60 -12.57
CA ALA A 10 -1.52 -0.53 -13.37
C ALA A 10 -2.67 -1.26 -12.66
N LEU A 11 -3.37 -0.59 -11.74
CA LEU A 11 -4.60 -1.11 -11.17
C LEU A 11 -5.58 -1.24 -12.33
N ASN A 12 -6.08 -2.47 -12.56
CA ASN A 12 -7.26 -2.64 -13.39
C ASN A 12 -8.32 -1.63 -12.88
N LYS A 13 -9.00 -0.92 -13.77
CA LYS A 13 -10.07 0.05 -13.44
C LYS A 13 -11.03 -0.54 -12.39
N ASP A 14 -11.28 -1.84 -12.46
CA ASP A 14 -12.12 -2.58 -11.51
C ASP A 14 -11.56 -2.59 -10.08
N VAL A 15 -10.25 -2.78 -9.88
CA VAL A 15 -9.63 -2.80 -8.55
C VAL A 15 -9.61 -1.40 -7.95
N TYR A 16 -9.25 -0.38 -8.75
CA TYR A 16 -9.31 1.00 -8.30
C TYR A 16 -10.75 1.42 -7.96
N PHE A 17 -11.72 1.01 -8.77
CA PHE A 17 -13.13 1.22 -8.50
C PHE A 17 -13.58 0.51 -7.22
N LEU A 18 -13.15 -0.73 -6.99
CA LEU A 18 -13.45 -1.47 -5.76
C LEU A 18 -12.87 -0.77 -4.52
N LEU A 19 -11.60 -0.34 -4.55
CA LEU A 19 -10.97 0.37 -3.43
C LEU A 19 -11.66 1.72 -3.17
N LYS A 20 -12.00 2.47 -4.22
CA LYS A 20 -12.68 3.76 -4.12
C LYS A 20 -14.10 3.65 -3.58
N ASN A 21 -14.84 2.61 -3.96
CA ASN A 21 -16.25 2.42 -3.57
C ASN A 21 -16.44 1.57 -2.31
N ASN A 22 -15.38 1.03 -1.73
CA ASN A 22 -15.41 0.37 -0.43
C ASN A 22 -14.58 1.16 0.59
N PRO A 23 -15.02 2.37 1.00
CA PRO A 23 -14.26 3.19 1.94
C PRO A 23 -14.09 2.51 3.31
N GLY A 24 -14.93 1.52 3.63
CA GLY A 24 -14.80 0.66 4.78
C GLY A 24 -13.54 -0.22 4.78
N LEU A 25 -12.82 -0.36 3.66
CA LEU A 25 -11.54 -1.05 3.64
C LEU A 25 -10.41 -0.19 4.23
N PHE A 26 -10.52 1.15 4.20
CA PHE A 26 -9.49 2.04 4.77
C PHE A 26 -9.36 1.93 6.29
N LYS A 27 -10.32 1.30 6.97
CA LYS A 27 -10.26 1.00 8.41
C LYS A 27 -9.72 -0.39 8.71
N ASP A 28 -9.58 -1.26 7.71
CA ASP A 28 -9.14 -2.65 7.90
C ASP A 28 -7.63 -2.72 7.78
N MET A 29 -6.96 -3.24 8.82
CA MET A 29 -5.50 -3.27 8.90
C MET A 29 -5.05 -4.49 9.70
N SER A 30 -3.80 -4.92 9.56
CA SER A 30 -3.28 -5.98 10.42
C SER A 30 -3.35 -5.57 11.88
N GLU A 31 -3.47 -6.54 12.79
CA GLU A 31 -3.46 -6.27 14.23
C GLU A 31 -2.17 -5.53 14.66
N ILE A 32 -1.05 -5.85 14.03
CA ILE A 32 0.27 -5.29 14.33
C ILE A 32 0.31 -3.80 13.96
N ASP A 33 -0.03 -3.45 12.72
CA ASP A 33 -0.03 -2.04 12.31
C ASP A 33 -1.17 -1.27 13.00
N GLY A 34 -2.29 -1.95 13.31
CA GLY A 34 -3.39 -1.45 14.16
C GLY A 34 -2.92 -0.89 15.49
N LYS A 35 -2.09 -1.65 16.21
CA LYS A 35 -1.50 -1.22 17.48
C LYS A 35 -0.46 -0.11 17.30
N ALA A 36 0.18 -0.04 16.13
CA ALA A 36 1.21 0.96 15.84
C ALA A 36 0.64 2.35 15.52
N VAL A 37 -0.63 2.47 15.11
CA VAL A 37 -1.21 3.77 14.72
C VAL A 37 -1.12 4.82 15.82
N GLU A 38 -1.47 4.45 17.05
CA GLU A 38 -1.45 5.38 18.18
C GLU A 38 -0.04 5.94 18.45
N PRO A 39 0.99 5.12 18.73
CA PRO A 39 2.34 5.63 19.02
C PRO A 39 3.05 6.24 17.81
N VAL A 40 2.68 5.89 16.57
CA VAL A 40 3.34 6.39 15.34
C VAL A 40 2.72 7.71 14.88
N TRP A 41 1.38 7.81 14.87
CA TRP A 41 0.68 8.91 14.20
C TRP A 41 0.00 9.88 15.17
N LYS A 42 -0.25 9.48 16.43
CA LYS A 42 -0.90 10.35 17.43
C LYS A 42 0.05 10.85 18.52
N SER A 43 1.35 10.61 18.38
CA SER A 43 2.37 11.04 19.34
C SER A 43 3.67 11.45 18.67
N ASP A 44 4.37 12.40 19.29
CA ASP A 44 5.72 12.83 18.87
C ASP A 44 6.80 11.87 19.36
N ARG A 45 6.41 10.92 20.21
CA ARG A 45 7.33 10.00 20.88
C ARG A 45 8.17 9.22 19.87
N ARG A 46 7.57 8.77 18.77
CA ARG A 46 8.28 8.05 17.71
C ARG A 46 9.43 8.87 17.13
N TRP A 47 9.24 10.16 16.89
CA TRP A 47 10.27 11.01 16.30
C TRP A 47 11.40 11.31 17.29
N VAL A 48 11.06 11.49 18.57
CA VAL A 48 12.06 11.61 19.65
C VAL A 48 12.92 10.36 19.76
N ASP A 49 12.30 9.18 19.81
CA ASP A 49 13.03 7.92 19.99
C ASP A 49 13.85 7.56 18.74
N THR A 50 13.34 7.83 17.53
CA THR A 50 14.08 7.67 16.27
C THR A 50 15.27 8.61 16.19
N SER A 51 15.11 9.88 16.61
CA SER A 51 16.20 10.86 16.63
C SER A 51 17.33 10.45 17.57
N ARG A 52 16.97 9.98 18.77
CA ARG A 52 17.93 9.40 19.74
C ARG A 52 18.67 8.21 19.16
N PHE A 53 17.95 7.30 18.52
CA PHE A 53 18.54 6.13 17.88
C PHE A 53 19.55 6.54 16.81
N PHE A 54 19.21 7.45 15.90
CA PHE A 54 20.13 7.88 14.86
C PHE A 54 21.35 8.61 15.40
N PHE A 55 21.18 9.51 16.37
CA PHE A 55 22.30 10.20 17.00
C PHE A 55 23.24 9.22 17.70
N ALA A 56 22.70 8.26 18.46
CA ALA A 56 23.49 7.22 19.12
C ALA A 56 24.28 6.32 18.16
N ASN A 57 23.83 6.24 16.89
CA ASN A 57 24.51 5.50 15.83
C ASN A 57 25.38 6.39 14.91
N GLY A 58 25.75 7.59 15.38
CA GLY A 58 26.74 8.44 14.73
C GLY A 58 26.21 9.38 13.65
N MET A 59 24.88 9.55 13.55
CA MET A 59 24.32 10.55 12.64
C MET A 59 24.62 11.97 13.15
N PRO A 60 25.13 12.89 12.30
CA PRO A 60 25.33 14.28 12.66
C PRO A 60 24.05 14.94 13.18
N ALA A 61 24.19 15.79 14.20
CA ALA A 61 23.05 16.40 14.88
C ALA A 61 22.15 17.23 13.95
N ASP A 62 22.72 17.96 12.99
CA ASP A 62 21.97 18.77 12.04
C ASP A 62 21.11 17.90 11.09
N LEU A 63 21.57 16.69 10.77
CA LEU A 63 20.80 15.75 9.96
C LEU A 63 19.69 15.09 10.78
N VAL A 64 19.94 14.78 12.05
CA VAL A 64 18.92 14.26 12.98
C VAL A 64 17.78 15.27 13.12
N GLU A 65 18.10 16.56 13.29
CA GLU A 65 17.11 17.64 13.37
C GLU A 65 16.26 17.72 12.10
N LYS A 66 16.89 17.74 10.91
CA LYS A 66 16.18 17.74 9.61
C LYS A 66 15.25 16.54 9.43
N ILE A 67 15.64 15.35 9.91
CA ILE A 67 14.81 14.14 9.84
C ILE A 67 13.62 14.26 10.80
N ALA A 68 13.85 14.74 12.02
CA ALA A 68 12.78 14.96 13.00
C ALA A 68 11.72 15.94 12.47
N GLU A 69 12.16 17.08 11.91
CA GLU A 69 11.26 18.07 11.30
C GLU A 69 10.42 17.49 10.16
N ARG A 70 11.04 16.69 9.29
CA ARG A 70 10.33 15.99 8.21
C ARG A 70 9.33 14.99 8.77
N GLY A 71 9.69 14.25 9.81
CA GLY A 71 8.80 13.31 10.47
C GLY A 71 7.53 13.97 11.03
N VAL A 72 7.69 15.13 11.69
CA VAL A 72 6.56 15.94 12.18
C VAL A 72 5.65 16.39 11.02
N LYS A 73 6.24 16.87 9.92
CA LYS A 73 5.47 17.23 8.71
C LYS A 73 4.74 16.05 8.10
N THR A 74 5.36 14.86 8.06
CA THR A 74 4.71 13.63 7.59
C THR A 74 3.53 13.24 8.48
N ARG A 75 3.68 13.32 9.81
CA ARG A 75 2.57 13.10 10.75
C ARG A 75 1.39 14.03 10.46
N ASP A 76 1.64 15.31 10.22
CA ASP A 76 0.57 16.30 9.98
C ASP A 76 -0.20 16.07 8.68
N MET A 77 0.38 15.34 7.73
CA MET A 77 -0.30 14.92 6.49
C MET A 77 -1.17 13.67 6.68
N VAL A 78 -1.04 12.97 7.81
CA VAL A 78 -1.77 11.73 8.07
C VAL A 78 -2.96 12.00 8.99
N ARG A 79 -4.14 11.52 8.59
CA ARG A 79 -5.36 11.54 9.41
C ARG A 79 -5.76 10.11 9.74
N PRO A 80 -5.35 9.56 10.89
CA PRO A 80 -5.71 8.21 11.27
C PRO A 80 -7.22 8.05 11.36
N TYR A 81 -7.74 6.91 10.89
CA TYR A 81 -9.16 6.59 11.03
C TYR A 81 -9.49 6.39 12.52
N PRO A 82 -10.66 6.85 13.01
CA PRO A 82 -10.98 6.82 14.45
C PRO A 82 -11.11 5.40 15.02
N SER A 83 -11.55 4.44 14.21
CA SER A 83 -11.69 3.04 14.58
C SER A 83 -11.06 2.13 13.53
N ILE A 84 -10.21 1.21 13.97
CA ILE A 84 -9.52 0.26 13.10
C ILE A 84 -10.16 -1.11 13.31
N THR A 85 -10.52 -1.79 12.23
CA THR A 85 -10.81 -3.22 12.25
C THR A 85 -9.52 -3.99 12.04
N THR A 86 -9.21 -4.93 12.92
CA THR A 86 -8.05 -5.79 12.74
C THR A 86 -8.36 -6.96 11.81
N VAL A 87 -7.42 -7.27 10.93
CA VAL A 87 -7.47 -8.39 10.00
C VAL A 87 -6.36 -9.38 10.36
N ALA A 88 -6.72 -10.65 10.48
CA ALA A 88 -5.77 -11.74 10.72
C ALA A 88 -5.18 -12.31 9.42
N ASP A 89 -4.01 -12.95 9.52
CA ASP A 89 -3.45 -13.71 8.39
C ASP A 89 -4.41 -14.81 7.95
N GLY A 90 -4.61 -14.93 6.64
CA GLY A 90 -5.52 -15.88 6.04
C GLY A 90 -7.01 -15.55 6.15
N GLN A 91 -7.39 -14.46 6.82
CA GLN A 91 -8.78 -14.00 6.90
C GLN A 91 -9.31 -13.63 5.52
N GLU A 92 -10.56 -13.99 5.25
CA GLU A 92 -11.26 -13.59 4.04
C GLU A 92 -11.94 -12.24 4.21
N ILE A 93 -11.81 -11.39 3.20
CA ILE A 93 -12.35 -10.04 3.12
C ILE A 93 -13.19 -9.96 1.86
N ALA A 94 -14.46 -9.57 2.00
CA ALA A 94 -15.33 -9.28 0.88
C ALA A 94 -15.07 -7.85 0.38
N LEU A 95 -14.74 -7.72 -0.89
CA LEU A 95 -14.60 -6.45 -1.61
C LEU A 95 -15.56 -6.44 -2.79
N GLY A 96 -16.73 -5.82 -2.60
CA GLY A 96 -17.82 -5.93 -3.56
C GLY A 96 -18.33 -7.38 -3.65
N ASP A 97 -18.37 -7.92 -4.86
CA ASP A 97 -18.75 -9.30 -5.17
C ASP A 97 -17.58 -10.30 -5.10
N LYS A 98 -16.38 -9.84 -4.75
CA LYS A 98 -15.15 -10.64 -4.77
C LYS A 98 -14.64 -10.92 -3.36
N THR A 99 -14.17 -12.14 -3.14
CA THR A 99 -13.49 -12.53 -1.91
C THR A 99 -11.97 -12.46 -2.07
N TYR A 100 -11.31 -11.83 -1.10
CA TYR A 100 -9.86 -11.74 -1.03
C TYR A 100 -9.37 -12.37 0.27
N LYS A 101 -8.27 -13.11 0.19
CA LYS A 101 -7.56 -13.62 1.36
C LYS A 101 -6.47 -12.64 1.77
N ALA A 102 -6.46 -12.23 3.03
CA ALA A 102 -5.36 -11.48 3.63
C ALA A 102 -4.14 -12.38 3.77
N LEU A 103 -2.98 -11.89 3.29
CA LEU A 103 -1.71 -12.61 3.34
C LEU A 103 -0.68 -11.76 4.07
N TYR A 104 -0.31 -12.19 5.27
CA TYR A 104 0.68 -11.52 6.08
C TYR A 104 2.08 -11.61 5.46
N THR A 105 2.69 -10.45 5.23
CA THR A 105 3.92 -10.30 4.43
C THR A 105 4.90 -9.31 5.07
N PRO A 106 5.38 -9.59 6.30
CA PRO A 106 6.20 -8.65 7.05
C PRO A 106 7.57 -8.40 6.40
N GLY A 107 8.02 -7.15 6.50
CA GLY A 107 9.37 -6.75 6.11
C GLY A 107 9.48 -5.29 5.67
N HIS A 108 8.51 -4.80 4.89
CA HIS A 108 8.44 -3.36 4.61
C HIS A 108 7.86 -2.61 5.82
N THR A 109 6.76 -3.11 6.36
CA THR A 109 6.29 -2.85 7.73
C THR A 109 6.16 -4.18 8.47
N ASP A 110 6.10 -4.12 9.80
CA ASP A 110 5.89 -5.31 10.63
C ASP A 110 4.49 -5.90 10.40
N GLY A 111 3.48 -5.06 10.14
CA GLY A 111 2.12 -5.49 9.88
C GLY A 111 1.71 -5.59 8.40
N HIS A 112 2.65 -5.51 7.45
CA HIS A 112 2.33 -5.47 6.02
C HIS A 112 1.51 -6.69 5.56
N MET A 113 0.47 -6.46 4.76
CA MET A 113 -0.39 -7.51 4.19
C MET A 113 -0.61 -7.31 2.70
N CYS A 114 -0.67 -8.42 1.96
CA CYS A 114 -1.22 -8.46 0.61
C CYS A 114 -2.67 -8.97 0.65
N LEU A 115 -3.47 -8.61 -0.35
CA LEU A 115 -4.80 -9.22 -0.57
C LEU A 115 -4.76 -10.06 -1.83
N TYR A 116 -5.14 -11.34 -1.72
CA TYR A 116 -5.10 -12.28 -2.82
C TYR A 116 -6.50 -12.78 -3.18
N ASN A 117 -6.91 -12.58 -4.43
CA ASN A 117 -8.09 -13.21 -4.98
C ASN A 117 -7.67 -14.45 -5.79
N GLN A 118 -8.16 -15.61 -5.34
CA GLN A 118 -7.78 -16.90 -5.93
C GLN A 118 -8.44 -17.13 -7.29
N GLU A 119 -9.72 -16.77 -7.43
CA GLU A 119 -10.52 -16.96 -8.65
C GLU A 119 -9.91 -16.22 -9.85
N GLU A 120 -9.58 -14.94 -9.65
CA GLU A 120 -9.00 -14.06 -10.66
C GLU A 120 -7.47 -14.17 -10.75
N SER A 121 -6.84 -14.88 -9.80
CA SER A 121 -5.38 -14.93 -9.66
C SER A 121 -4.75 -13.53 -9.60
N ILE A 122 -5.36 -12.63 -8.81
CA ILE A 122 -4.91 -11.25 -8.61
C ILE A 122 -4.31 -11.09 -7.23
N LEU A 123 -3.13 -10.48 -7.16
CA LEU A 123 -2.49 -10.07 -5.90
C LEU A 123 -2.42 -8.54 -5.82
N LEU A 124 -3.09 -7.97 -4.82
CA LEU A 124 -2.90 -6.60 -4.39
C LEU A 124 -1.73 -6.59 -3.41
N SER A 125 -0.56 -6.19 -3.90
CA SER A 125 0.69 -6.40 -3.18
C SER A 125 1.12 -5.25 -2.27
N GLY A 126 0.43 -4.11 -2.32
CA GLY A 126 0.90 -2.89 -1.64
C GLY A 126 2.36 -2.58 -1.99
N ASP A 127 3.12 -2.19 -0.96
CA ASP A 127 4.54 -1.87 -1.04
C ASP A 127 5.47 -3.09 -0.94
N LEU A 128 4.95 -4.30 -1.19
CA LEU A 128 5.77 -5.51 -1.23
C LEU A 128 6.99 -5.27 -2.15
N PRO A 129 8.22 -5.20 -1.60
CA PRO A 129 9.37 -4.72 -2.36
C PRO A 129 9.67 -5.63 -3.54
N ASN A 130 9.93 -5.03 -4.70
CA ASN A 130 10.24 -5.79 -5.93
C ASN A 130 11.54 -6.62 -5.84
N ILE A 131 12.37 -6.41 -4.82
CA ILE A 131 13.82 -6.71 -4.85
C ILE A 131 14.28 -7.63 -3.71
N THR A 132 13.46 -7.97 -2.71
CA THR A 132 13.93 -8.83 -1.61
C THR A 132 13.73 -10.33 -1.86
N SER A 133 14.65 -11.15 -1.35
CA SER A 133 14.56 -12.61 -1.26
C SER A 133 13.23 -13.10 -0.69
N LYS A 134 12.62 -12.29 0.19
CA LYS A 134 11.29 -12.52 0.77
C LYS A 134 10.16 -12.53 -0.25
N ARG A 135 10.22 -11.75 -1.33
CA ARG A 135 9.21 -11.82 -2.41
C ARG A 135 9.23 -13.23 -3.04
N LYS A 136 10.39 -13.74 -3.44
CA LYS A 136 10.49 -15.08 -4.04
C LYS A 136 10.08 -16.18 -3.07
N GLU A 137 10.42 -16.05 -1.79
CA GLU A 137 10.04 -17.01 -0.75
C GLU A 137 8.54 -17.02 -0.47
N PHE A 138 7.92 -15.84 -0.29
CA PHE A 138 6.47 -15.69 -0.15
C PHE A 138 5.72 -16.34 -1.31
N LEU A 139 6.15 -16.02 -2.54
CA LEU A 139 5.56 -16.57 -3.76
C LEU A 139 5.72 -18.09 -3.85
N ARG A 140 6.89 -18.62 -3.43
CA ARG A 140 7.13 -20.07 -3.41
C ARG A 140 6.28 -20.77 -2.35
N ARG A 141 6.11 -20.15 -1.18
CA ARG A 141 5.38 -20.71 -0.03
C ARG A 141 3.87 -20.74 -0.26
N PHE A 142 3.32 -19.73 -0.92
CA PHE A 142 1.88 -19.64 -1.14
C PHE A 142 1.43 -20.13 -2.52
N MET A 143 2.27 -20.05 -3.56
CA MET A 143 1.78 -20.17 -4.95
C MET A 143 2.58 -21.15 -5.82
N GLY A 144 3.50 -21.90 -5.20
CA GLY A 144 4.29 -22.94 -5.86
C GLY A 144 5.36 -22.38 -6.81
N LYS A 145 6.14 -23.27 -7.47
CA LYS A 145 7.34 -22.94 -8.25
C LYS A 145 7.12 -22.14 -9.56
N ARG A 146 5.91 -21.66 -9.88
CA ARG A 146 5.59 -21.16 -11.24
C ARG A 146 5.45 -19.64 -11.31
N CYS A 147 6.25 -19.05 -12.19
CA CYS A 147 6.64 -17.65 -12.33
C CYS A 147 5.51 -16.64 -12.62
N PHE A 148 5.81 -15.38 -12.27
CA PHE A 148 5.00 -14.18 -12.50
C PHE A 148 5.23 -13.59 -13.90
N THR A 149 4.18 -12.98 -14.46
CA THR A 149 4.28 -11.99 -15.53
C THR A 149 3.77 -10.67 -14.99
N ALA A 150 4.57 -9.60 -15.10
CA ALA A 150 4.05 -8.25 -14.87
C ALA A 150 2.88 -8.02 -15.84
N VAL A 151 1.77 -7.45 -15.35
CA VAL A 151 0.69 -7.00 -16.23
C VAL A 151 1.28 -5.84 -17.04
N PRO A 152 1.22 -5.86 -18.38
CA PRO A 152 1.55 -4.68 -19.18
C PRO A 152 0.66 -3.53 -18.72
N ALA A 153 1.20 -2.31 -18.67
CA ALA A 153 0.39 -1.13 -18.39
C ALA A 153 -0.80 -1.12 -19.36
N ILE A 154 -2.01 -0.95 -18.82
CA ILE A 154 -3.20 -0.74 -19.65
C ILE A 154 -3.04 0.68 -20.21
N GLU A 155 -2.67 0.78 -21.49
CA GLU A 155 -2.71 2.04 -22.22
C GLU A 155 -4.13 2.62 -22.10
N PRO A 156 -4.30 3.91 -21.78
CA PRO A 156 -5.62 4.51 -21.73
C PRO A 156 -6.26 4.43 -23.12
N GLU A 157 -7.42 3.77 -23.22
CA GLU A 157 -8.19 3.76 -24.46
C GLU A 157 -8.49 5.20 -24.90
N GLU A 158 -7.94 5.58 -26.06
CA GLU A 158 -8.34 6.78 -26.76
C GLU A 158 -9.81 6.64 -27.15
N GLY A 159 -10.63 7.61 -26.72
CA GLY A 159 -11.91 7.86 -27.37
C GLY A 159 -13.11 8.00 -26.45
N VAL A 160 -13.26 9.16 -25.83
CA VAL A 160 -14.57 9.84 -25.80
C VAL A 160 -14.30 11.31 -26.10
N GLY A 161 -14.66 11.72 -27.32
CA GLY A 161 -14.54 13.10 -27.77
C GLY A 161 -15.41 14.02 -26.92
N ASN A 162 -14.79 15.03 -26.31
CA ASN A 162 -15.49 16.22 -25.85
C ASN A 162 -15.16 17.35 -26.82
N GLY A 163 -16.11 17.62 -27.71
CA GLY A 163 -16.12 18.84 -28.51
C GLY A 163 -16.16 20.05 -27.58
N VAL A 164 -15.03 20.74 -27.46
CA VAL A 164 -14.99 22.12 -26.98
C VAL A 164 -14.35 22.96 -28.07
N ASN A 165 -15.24 23.67 -28.77
CA ASN A 165 -14.94 24.61 -29.82
C ASN A 165 -14.16 25.80 -29.24
N LYS A 166 -12.83 25.79 -29.31
CA LYS A 166 -12.01 26.98 -29.05
C LYS A 166 -11.82 27.73 -30.37
N LYS A 167 -12.61 28.79 -30.54
CA LYS A 167 -12.33 29.87 -31.51
C LYS A 167 -10.89 30.34 -31.31
N VAL A 168 -10.09 30.19 -32.35
CA VAL A 168 -8.79 30.85 -32.53
C VAL A 168 -9.07 32.33 -32.74
N VAL A 169 -8.58 33.19 -31.84
CA VAL A 169 -8.38 34.61 -32.12
C VAL A 169 -6.91 34.78 -32.46
N SER A 170 -6.65 35.03 -33.74
CA SER A 170 -5.35 35.46 -34.26
C SER A 170 -5.36 36.98 -34.41
N ARG A 171 -4.45 37.67 -33.72
CA ARG A 171 -3.54 38.70 -34.24
C ARG A 171 -2.72 39.29 -33.10
#